data_AF-A0A925MAJ4-F1
#
_entry.id   AF-A0A925MAJ4-F1
#
_cell.length_a   1.000
_cell.length_b   1.000
_cell.length_c   1.000
_cell.angle_alpha   90.00
_cell.angle_beta   90.00
_cell.angle_gamma   90.00
#
_symmetry.space_group_name_H-M   'P 1'
#
loop_
_entity.id
_entity.type
_entity.pdbx_description
1 polymer ?
#
loop_
_entity_poly.entity_id
_entity_poly.type
_entity_poly.pdbx_seq_one_letter_code
_entity_poly.pdbx_strand_id
1 'polypeptide(L)'
;MGPGGFQDAEFNLRADVPAGTYHVSCDSIIIESVDVTFSLIWRRGAVDTTLAEWTQHWDPLPGGVYDAQAYEIDQVAPAIDFEPGDQLVFRYKGANTTSPQAYIPNGDGARANGKIPSITLPK
;
A
#
# COMPACT_ATOMS: atom_id res chain seq x y z
N MET A 1 -4.94 -21.99 1.01
CA MET A 1 -4.46 -20.74 1.65
C MET A 1 -5.68 -19.86 1.84
N GLY A 2 -5.95 -19.42 3.08
CA GLY A 2 -7.17 -18.69 3.47
C GLY A 2 -7.12 -17.19 3.12
N PRO A 3 -8.17 -16.42 3.46
CA PRO A 3 -8.33 -15.04 3.04
C PRO A 3 -7.28 -14.13 3.70
N GLY A 4 -6.65 -13.25 2.90
CA GLY A 4 -6.16 -11.94 3.32
C GLY A 4 -5.15 -11.89 4.47
N GLY A 5 -3.98 -12.51 4.31
CA GLY A 5 -2.82 -12.17 5.14
C GLY A 5 -2.35 -10.74 4.89
N PHE A 6 -1.80 -10.08 5.92
CA PHE A 6 -1.12 -8.79 5.74
C PHE A 6 0.08 -8.98 4.82
N GLN A 7 0.27 -8.05 3.89
CA GLN A 7 1.47 -7.96 3.08
C GLN A 7 2.10 -6.59 3.32
N ASP A 8 3.42 -6.59 3.54
CA ASP A 8 4.18 -5.41 3.94
C ASP A 8 5.21 -5.07 2.85
N ALA A 9 5.30 -3.80 2.51
CA ALA A 9 6.43 -3.21 1.78
C ALA A 9 7.17 -2.26 2.72
N GLU A 10 8.39 -2.62 3.09
CA GLU A 10 9.18 -1.91 4.11
C GLU A 10 10.27 -1.04 3.47
N PHE A 11 10.42 0.19 3.96
CA PHE A 11 11.42 1.15 3.52
C PHE A 11 12.18 1.68 4.73
N ASN A 12 13.52 1.59 4.70
CA ASN A 12 14.32 2.16 5.77
C ASN A 12 14.29 3.69 5.70
N LEU A 13 13.92 4.32 6.81
CA LEU A 13 14.03 5.78 6.94
C LEU A 13 15.52 6.15 7.06
N ARG A 14 15.86 7.35 6.58
CA ARG A 14 17.24 7.86 6.57
C ARG A 14 17.39 9.19 7.30
N ALA A 15 16.29 9.83 7.66
CA ALA A 15 16.21 11.13 8.31
C ALA A 15 14.78 11.34 8.85
N ASP A 16 14.62 12.37 9.67
CA ASP A 16 13.33 12.85 10.16
C ASP A 16 12.38 13.13 8.98
N VAL A 17 11.08 12.94 9.20
CA VAL A 17 10.05 13.28 8.22
C VAL A 17 9.12 14.33 8.82
N PRO A 18 8.93 15.50 8.19
CA PRO A 18 8.00 16.49 8.70
C PRO A 18 6.56 16.00 8.63
N ALA A 19 5.68 16.57 9.45
CA ALA A 19 4.24 16.36 9.29
C ALA A 19 3.82 16.92 7.93
N GLY A 20 2.95 16.21 7.22
CA GLY A 20 2.52 16.66 5.91
C GLY A 20 1.79 15.61 5.10
N THR A 21 1.70 15.87 3.81
CA THR A 21 1.01 15.01 2.86
C THR A 21 1.99 14.03 2.24
N TYR A 22 1.67 12.75 2.38
CA TYR A 22 2.36 11.64 1.76
C TYR A 22 1.57 11.27 0.49
N HIS A 23 2.25 11.28 -0.65
CA HIS A 23 1.65 10.83 -1.91
C HIS A 23 1.96 9.36 -2.12
N VAL A 24 0.92 8.54 -2.20
CA VAL A 24 1.01 7.08 -2.33
C VAL A 24 0.52 6.68 -3.71
N SER A 25 1.36 5.98 -4.47
CA SER A 25 0.97 5.31 -5.72
C SER A 25 0.92 3.80 -5.50
N CYS A 26 -0.12 3.10 -5.94
CA CYS A 26 -0.24 1.64 -5.79
C CYS A 26 -1.07 1.01 -6.92
N ASP A 27 -0.47 0.86 -8.09
CA ASP A 27 -1.16 0.23 -9.22
C ASP A 27 -1.37 -1.27 -8.96
N SER A 28 -2.54 -1.77 -9.35
CA SER A 28 -3.03 -3.08 -8.89
C SER A 28 -3.84 -3.82 -9.94
N ILE A 29 -3.62 -5.13 -10.07
CA ILE A 29 -4.48 -6.00 -10.88
C ILE A 29 -5.57 -6.58 -9.99
N ILE A 30 -6.83 -6.43 -10.42
CA ILE A 30 -8.00 -6.87 -9.66
C ILE A 30 -8.64 -8.06 -10.36
N ILE A 31 -8.67 -9.20 -9.69
CA ILE A 31 -9.20 -10.46 -10.22
C ILE A 31 -10.68 -10.66 -9.83
N GLU A 32 -11.05 -10.23 -8.64
CA GLU A 32 -12.39 -10.28 -8.08
C GLU A 32 -12.60 -9.02 -7.23
N SER A 33 -13.86 -8.60 -7.04
CA SER A 33 -14.16 -7.46 -6.18
C SER A 33 -13.61 -7.68 -4.77
N VAL A 34 -13.01 -6.63 -4.21
CA VAL A 34 -12.26 -6.71 -2.94
C VAL A 34 -12.17 -5.34 -2.28
N ASP A 35 -12.30 -5.31 -0.97
CA ASP A 35 -11.97 -4.13 -0.17
C ASP A 35 -10.54 -4.26 0.33
N VAL A 36 -9.68 -3.30 -0.01
CA VAL A 36 -8.28 -3.29 0.43
C VAL A 36 -8.06 -2.17 1.42
N THR A 37 -7.71 -2.53 2.64
CA THR A 37 -7.25 -1.57 3.66
C THR A 37 -5.74 -1.42 3.52
N PHE A 38 -5.31 -0.17 3.37
CA PHE A 38 -3.92 0.24 3.33
C PHE A 38 -3.58 0.99 4.62
N SER A 39 -2.44 0.68 5.20
CA SER A 39 -1.93 1.32 6.41
C SER A 39 -0.50 1.79 6.14
N LEU A 40 -0.26 3.07 6.38
CA LEU A 40 1.09 3.63 6.48
C LEU A 40 1.54 3.53 7.93
N ILE A 41 2.60 2.78 8.18
CA ILE A 41 3.06 2.43 9.53
C ILE A 41 4.50 2.92 9.69
N TRP A 42 4.77 3.58 10.80
CA TRP A 42 6.11 3.81 11.28
C TRP A 42 6.48 2.73 12.28
N ARG A 43 7.51 1.96 11.97
CA ARG A 43 8.03 0.89 12.82
C ARG A 43 9.34 1.32 13.46
N ARG A 44 9.38 1.28 14.79
CA ARG A 44 10.58 1.45 15.62
C ARG A 44 10.81 0.18 16.43
N GLY A 45 11.79 -0.63 16.01
CA GLY A 45 12.02 -1.96 16.59
C GLY A 45 10.80 -2.87 16.43
N ALA A 46 10.16 -3.26 17.55
CA ALA A 46 8.97 -4.10 17.57
C ALA A 46 7.64 -3.31 17.68
N VAL A 47 7.71 -1.98 17.67
CA VAL A 47 6.54 -1.11 17.84
C VAL A 47 6.10 -0.57 16.49
N ASP A 48 4.88 -0.92 16.08
CA ASP A 48 4.20 -0.37 14.90
C ASP A 48 3.28 0.79 15.33
N THR A 49 3.48 1.97 14.73
CA THR A 49 2.61 3.14 14.88
C THR A 49 1.93 3.45 13.56
N THR A 50 0.60 3.36 13.50
CA THR A 50 -0.15 3.75 12.29
C THR A 50 -0.12 5.27 12.13
N LEU A 51 0.42 5.73 11.01
CA LEU A 51 0.46 7.14 10.61
C LEU A 51 -0.79 7.56 9.85
N ALA A 52 -1.26 6.69 8.95
CA ALA A 52 -2.47 6.87 8.16
C ALA A 52 -3.07 5.51 7.80
N GLU A 53 -4.39 5.43 7.67
CA GLU A 53 -5.09 4.21 7.24
C GLU A 53 -6.31 4.57 6.42
N TRP A 54 -6.53 3.85 5.33
CA TRP A 54 -7.69 4.03 4.47
C TRP A 54 -8.08 2.73 3.79
N THR A 55 -9.33 2.65 3.32
CA THR A 55 -9.85 1.50 2.59
C THR A 55 -10.31 1.92 1.20
N GLN A 56 -9.96 1.14 0.18
CA GLN A 56 -10.40 1.30 -1.19
C GLN A 56 -11.15 0.05 -1.64
N HIS A 57 -12.36 0.23 -2.16
CA HIS A 57 -13.07 -0.82 -2.87
C HIS A 57 -12.56 -0.94 -4.31
N TRP A 58 -12.35 -2.16 -4.77
CA TRP A 58 -11.89 -2.48 -6.11
C TRP A 58 -12.85 -3.41 -6.80
N ASP A 59 -13.08 -3.17 -8.08
CA ASP A 59 -13.79 -4.07 -9.00
C ASP A 59 -12.86 -4.50 -10.14
N PRO A 60 -13.00 -5.72 -10.68
CA PRO A 60 -12.29 -6.13 -11.89
C PRO A 60 -12.61 -5.22 -13.08
N LEU A 61 -11.65 -5.06 -14.00
CA LEU A 61 -11.90 -4.33 -15.23
C LEU A 61 -12.95 -5.05 -16.09
N PRO A 62 -13.84 -4.32 -16.77
CA PRO A 62 -14.84 -4.91 -17.63
C PRO A 62 -14.19 -5.71 -18.78
N GLY A 63 -14.80 -6.83 -19.15
CA GLY A 63 -14.32 -7.67 -20.25
C GLY A 63 -13.26 -8.70 -19.88
N GLY A 64 -12.95 -8.89 -18.59
CA GLY A 64 -11.99 -9.91 -18.12
C GLY A 64 -10.54 -9.56 -18.44
N VAL A 65 -10.24 -8.26 -18.57
CA VAL A 65 -8.90 -7.75 -18.82
C VAL A 65 -8.15 -7.66 -17.50
N TYR A 66 -6.95 -8.24 -17.44
CA TYR A 66 -6.09 -8.22 -16.26
C TYR A 66 -4.97 -7.19 -16.40
N ASP A 67 -5.37 -5.94 -16.64
CA ASP A 67 -4.46 -4.79 -16.66
C ASP A 67 -4.41 -4.14 -15.27
N ALA A 68 -3.27 -3.53 -14.95
CA ALA A 68 -3.10 -2.79 -13.70
C ALA A 68 -3.98 -1.53 -13.71
N GLN A 69 -4.80 -1.37 -12.68
CA GLN A 69 -5.56 -0.17 -12.41
C GLN A 69 -4.68 0.81 -11.65
N ALA A 70 -4.56 2.03 -12.15
CA ALA A 70 -3.77 3.06 -11.49
C ALA A 70 -4.45 3.54 -10.20
N TYR A 71 -3.66 3.72 -9.15
CA TYR A 71 -4.14 4.28 -7.89
C TYR A 71 -3.15 5.28 -7.33
N GLU A 72 -3.62 6.49 -7.08
CA GLU A 72 -2.84 7.54 -6.43
C GLU A 72 -3.72 8.22 -5.38
N ILE A 73 -3.18 8.40 -4.18
CA ILE A 73 -3.87 9.06 -3.09
C ILE A 73 -2.89 9.87 -2.24
N ASP A 74 -3.38 11.00 -1.76
CA ASP A 74 -2.70 11.85 -0.80
C ASP A 74 -3.23 11.54 0.61
N GLN A 75 -2.32 11.26 1.54
CA GLN A 75 -2.66 11.02 2.94
C GLN A 75 -1.90 11.97 3.86
N VAL A 76 -2.61 12.57 4.80
CA VAL A 76 -1.98 13.41 5.82
C VAL A 76 -1.48 12.51 6.94
N ALA A 77 -0.20 12.65 7.28
CA ALA A 77 0.42 11.91 8.37
C ALA A 77 1.24 12.84 9.28
N PRO A 78 1.39 12.48 10.57
CA PRO A 78 2.18 13.25 11.52
C PRO A 78 3.68 13.23 11.19
N ALA A 79 4.45 14.07 11.89
CA ALA A 79 5.90 14.05 11.80
C ALA A 79 6.46 12.76 12.40
N ILE A 80 7.60 12.32 11.88
CA ILE A 80 8.39 11.21 12.38
C ILE A 80 9.74 11.77 12.86
N ASP A 81 10.05 11.59 14.13
CA ASP A 81 11.41 11.72 14.66
C ASP A 81 12.18 10.44 14.30
N PHE A 82 13.27 10.58 13.55
CA PHE A 82 14.01 9.44 13.04
C PHE A 82 15.03 8.94 14.07
N GLU A 83 15.02 7.63 14.27
CA GLU A 83 16.12 6.89 14.89
C GLU A 83 16.72 5.87 13.91
N PRO A 84 18.05 5.61 13.97
CA PRO A 84 18.67 4.57 13.16
C PRO A 84 18.00 3.20 13.36
N GLY A 85 17.48 2.64 12.27
CA GLY A 85 16.73 1.38 12.28
C GLY A 85 15.21 1.54 12.15
N ASP A 86 14.70 2.78 12.18
CA ASP A 86 13.29 3.05 11.90
C ASP A 86 12.92 2.71 10.45
N GLN A 87 11.73 2.16 10.28
CA GLN A 87 11.18 1.79 8.98
C GLN A 87 9.84 2.47 8.76
N LEU A 88 9.60 2.86 7.50
CA LEU A 88 8.27 3.16 7.00
C LEU A 88 7.73 1.91 6.31
N VAL A 89 6.61 1.40 6.78
CA VAL A 89 5.99 0.17 6.30
C VAL A 89 4.66 0.53 5.65
N PHE A 90 4.52 0.16 4.38
CA PHE A 90 3.26 0.19 3.67
C PHE A 90 2.62 -1.20 3.75
N ARG A 91 1.58 -1.33 4.55
CA ARG A 91 0.86 -2.58 4.78
C ARG A 91 -0.46 -2.57 4.04
N TYR A 92 -0.86 -3.69 3.47
CA TYR A 92 -2.20 -3.84 2.88
C TYR A 92 -2.84 -5.18 3.23
N LYS A 93 -4.18 -5.18 3.26
CA LYS A 93 -5.00 -6.35 3.53
C LYS A 93 -6.29 -6.31 2.73
N GLY A 94 -6.54 -7.38 1.97
CA GLY A 94 -7.81 -7.61 1.30
C GLY A 94 -8.87 -8.22 2.24
N ALA A 95 -10.11 -7.76 2.10
CA ALA A 95 -11.30 -8.24 2.79
C ALA A 95 -12.47 -8.34 1.79
N ASN A 96 -13.58 -8.94 2.24
CA ASN A 96 -14.83 -9.06 1.48
C ASN A 96 -14.68 -9.76 0.11
N THR A 97 -13.77 -10.73 0.04
CA THR A 97 -13.55 -11.57 -1.15
C THR A 97 -13.36 -13.03 -0.75
N THR A 98 -13.69 -13.95 -1.65
CA THR A 98 -13.47 -15.38 -1.45
C THR A 98 -12.13 -15.85 -2.04
N SER A 99 -11.53 -15.05 -2.92
CA SER A 99 -10.26 -15.35 -3.57
C SER A 99 -9.07 -14.74 -2.82
N PRO A 100 -8.03 -15.54 -2.48
CA PRO A 100 -6.79 -15.00 -1.93
C PRO A 100 -5.97 -14.20 -2.97
N GLN A 101 -6.35 -14.26 -4.24
CA GLN A 101 -5.70 -13.55 -5.36
C GLN A 101 -6.56 -12.39 -5.89
N ALA A 102 -7.61 -11.98 -5.17
CA ALA A 102 -8.51 -10.92 -5.62
C ALA A 102 -7.78 -9.59 -5.90
N TYR A 103 -6.72 -9.33 -5.15
CA TYR A 103 -5.84 -8.18 -5.29
C TYR A 103 -4.41 -8.63 -5.51
N ILE A 104 -3.82 -8.22 -6.63
CA ILE A 104 -2.40 -8.43 -6.91
C ILE A 104 -1.73 -7.05 -6.92
N PRO A 105 -0.91 -6.75 -5.90
CA PRO A 105 -0.15 -5.52 -5.86
C PRO A 105 0.90 -5.57 -6.97
N ASN A 106 1.24 -4.40 -7.48
CA ASN A 106 2.37 -4.18 -8.38
C ASN A 106 2.09 -4.48 -9.86
N GLY A 107 2.62 -3.60 -10.70
CA GLY A 107 3.05 -3.92 -12.05
C GLY A 107 4.32 -4.78 -12.07
N ASP A 108 4.50 -5.73 -11.13
CA ASP A 108 5.59 -6.71 -11.20
C ASP A 108 5.19 -7.84 -12.16
N GLY A 109 5.66 -7.71 -13.39
CA GLY A 109 5.50 -8.70 -14.43
C GLY A 109 5.72 -8.07 -15.78
N ALA A 110 6.27 -8.83 -16.72
CA ALA A 110 6.57 -8.39 -18.10
C ALA A 110 5.32 -7.98 -18.94
N ARG A 111 4.17 -7.77 -18.30
CA ARG A 111 2.86 -7.51 -18.91
C ARG A 111 2.01 -6.43 -18.24
N ALA A 112 2.45 -5.74 -17.19
CA ALA A 112 1.61 -4.77 -16.49
C ALA A 112 2.18 -3.36 -16.61
N ASN A 113 1.47 -2.45 -17.30
CA ASN A 113 1.81 -1.03 -17.40
C ASN A 113 1.63 -0.25 -16.07
N GLY A 114 1.71 -0.93 -14.93
CA GLY A 114 1.49 -0.36 -13.61
C GLY A 114 2.78 0.17 -12.98
N LYS A 115 2.67 1.27 -12.24
CA LYS A 115 3.73 1.83 -11.40
C LYS A 115 3.97 0.91 -10.20
N ILE A 116 5.25 0.75 -9.85
CA ILE A 116 5.65 0.12 -8.59
C ILE A 116 5.08 0.94 -7.42
N PRO A 117 4.54 0.31 -6.37
CA PRO A 117 4.08 1.04 -5.20
C PRO A 117 5.17 1.96 -4.64
N SER A 118 4.86 3.24 -4.47
CA SER A 118 5.82 4.24 -4.03
C SER A 118 5.18 5.25 -3.10
N ILE A 119 5.97 5.76 -2.15
CA ILE A 119 5.55 6.80 -1.21
C ILE A 119 6.50 7.97 -1.37
N THR A 120 5.94 9.14 -1.69
CA THR A 120 6.68 10.40 -1.68
C THR A 120 6.40 11.12 -0.36
N LEU A 121 7.47 11.37 0.40
CA LEU A 121 7.41 12.06 1.69
C LEU A 121 7.25 13.57 1.51
N PRO A 122 6.59 14.26 2.46
CA PRO A 122 6.60 15.72 2.50
C PRO A 122 8.04 16.25 2.63
N LYS A 123 8.32 17.36 1.96
CA LYS A 123 9.62 18.05 2.01
C LYS A 123 9.71 19.03 3.16
#